data_AF-A0A9D8M149-F1
#
_entry.id   AF-A0A9D8M149-F1
#
_cell.length_a   1.000
_cell.length_b   1.000
_cell.length_c   1.000
_cell.angle_alpha   90.00
_cell.angle_beta   90.00
_cell.angle_gamma   90.00
#
_symmetry.space_group_name_H-M   'P 1'
#
loop_
_entity.id
_entity.type
_entity.pdbx_description
1 polymer ?
#
loop_
_entity_poly.entity_id
_entity_poly.type
_entity_poly.pdbx_seq_one_letter_code
_entity_poly.pdbx_strand_id
1 'polypeptide(L)'
;MLMMPLAPTTAIFATLTLAASPVITADTAPPISCLSASETRDAVSEGKVMQPAAASRHARDAAPGEVVRIRLCRLGDDYVYVVTTLKRDGRVARVTLDGHSGKVADIR
;
A
#
# COMPACT_ATOMS: atom_id res chain seq x y z
N MET A 1 68.27 -0.20 47.60
CA MET A 1 67.58 -0.29 48.91
C MET A 1 66.41 0.67 48.84
N LEU A 2 65.20 0.21 49.22
CA LEU A 2 63.85 0.74 48.96
C LEU A 2 63.34 0.54 47.52
N MET A 3 62.52 -0.49 47.26
CA MET A 3 61.06 -0.62 47.51
C MET A 3 60.21 -0.03 46.37
N MET A 4 59.71 -0.91 45.48
CA MET A 4 58.36 -0.81 44.86
C MET A 4 57.33 -0.63 45.99
N PRO A 5 56.16 0.05 45.81
CA PRO A 5 55.06 -0.49 44.99
C PRO A 5 54.06 0.56 44.39
N LEU A 6 52.99 0.03 43.77
CA LEU A 6 51.69 0.64 43.39
C LEU A 6 51.69 1.53 42.13
N ALA A 7 50.81 1.39 41.14
CA ALA A 7 49.57 0.63 40.99
C ALA A 7 49.27 0.46 39.48
N PRO A 8 48.44 -0.52 39.08
CA PRO A 8 48.03 -0.72 37.69
C PRO A 8 46.92 0.29 37.35
N THR A 9 47.24 1.31 36.56
CA THR A 9 46.20 2.15 35.95
C THR A 9 45.53 1.36 34.83
N THR A 10 44.52 0.58 35.22
CA THR A 10 43.57 -0.07 34.32
C THR A 10 42.83 0.99 33.51
N ALA A 11 43.24 1.16 32.26
CA ALA A 11 42.49 1.91 31.27
C ALA A 11 41.21 1.14 30.95
N ILE A 12 40.10 1.54 31.56
CA ILE A 12 38.77 1.02 31.25
C ILE A 12 38.37 1.60 29.89
N PHE A 13 38.60 0.84 28.82
CA PHE A 13 37.99 1.10 27.52
C PHE A 13 36.49 0.81 27.66
N ALA A 14 35.68 1.87 27.79
CA ALA A 14 34.24 1.78 27.69
C ALA A 14 33.85 1.51 26.23
N THR A 15 33.78 0.24 25.84
CA THR A 15 33.21 -0.18 24.56
C THR A 15 31.71 0.04 24.60
N LEU A 16 31.26 1.14 24.01
CA LEU A 16 29.86 1.45 23.79
C LEU A 16 29.31 0.47 22.73
N THR A 17 28.72 -0.65 23.15
CA THR A 17 28.02 -1.57 22.24
C THR A 17 26.74 -0.91 21.76
N LEU A 18 26.80 -0.31 20.57
CA LEU A 18 25.65 0.23 19.88
C LEU A 18 24.75 -0.95 19.45
N ALA A 19 23.66 -1.16 20.17
CA ALA A 19 22.66 -2.16 19.83
C ALA A 19 22.02 -1.78 18.47
N ALA A 20 22.36 -2.52 17.42
CA ALA A 20 21.69 -2.42 16.13
C ALA A 20 20.27 -2.96 16.27
N SER A 21 19.28 -2.06 16.39
CA SER A 21 17.87 -2.45 16.33
C SER A 21 17.57 -3.08 14.96
N PRO A 22 16.82 -4.20 14.90
CA PRO A 22 16.40 -4.75 13.63
C PRO A 22 15.47 -3.75 12.93
N VAL A 23 15.86 -3.34 11.71
CA VAL A 23 14.99 -2.58 10.81
C VAL A 23 13.90 -3.54 10.36
N ILE A 24 12.70 -3.40 10.92
CA ILE A 24 11.51 -4.09 10.41
C ILE A 24 11.20 -3.44 9.07
N THR A 25 11.49 -4.13 7.97
CA THR A 25 11.02 -3.73 6.64
C THR A 25 9.51 -3.82 6.63
N ALA A 26 8.84 -2.67 6.64
CA ALA A 26 7.41 -2.57 6.49
C ALA A 26 6.98 -3.22 5.16
N ASP A 27 5.87 -3.97 5.25
CA ASP A 27 5.14 -4.68 4.20
C ASP A 27 5.47 -4.25 2.75
N THR A 28 6.06 -5.17 1.97
CA THR A 28 6.30 -4.96 0.54
C THR A 28 5.00 -5.18 -0.24
N ALA A 29 3.98 -4.38 0.05
CA ALA A 29 2.77 -4.38 -0.76
C ALA A 29 3.16 -4.02 -2.21
N PRO A 30 2.71 -4.77 -3.23
CA PRO A 30 3.08 -4.49 -4.62
C PRO A 30 2.74 -3.04 -4.98
N PRO A 31 3.62 -2.33 -5.71
CA PRO A 31 3.36 -0.96 -6.09
C PRO A 31 2.10 -0.91 -6.97
N ILE A 32 1.07 -0.20 -6.50
CA ILE A 32 -0.15 0.03 -7.28
C ILE A 32 0.18 1.04 -8.38
N SER A 33 0.19 0.57 -9.63
CA SER A 33 0.44 1.41 -10.80
C SER A 33 -0.85 1.61 -11.58
N CYS A 34 -1.37 2.83 -11.58
CA CYS A 34 -2.66 3.10 -12.21
C CYS A 34 -2.52 3.45 -13.69
N LEU A 35 -3.33 2.79 -14.50
CA LEU A 35 -3.36 2.92 -15.95
C LEU A 35 -3.89 4.30 -16.36
N SER A 36 -3.42 4.74 -17.52
CA SER A 36 -3.99 5.85 -18.28
C SER A 36 -5.35 5.47 -18.87
N ALA A 37 -6.06 6.46 -19.41
CA ALA A 37 -7.35 6.25 -20.04
C ALA A 37 -7.26 5.39 -21.31
N SER A 38 -6.17 5.48 -22.09
CA SER A 38 -5.94 4.62 -23.26
C SER A 38 -5.69 3.18 -22.85
N GLU A 39 -4.75 2.94 -21.94
CA GLU A 39 -4.45 1.58 -21.46
C GLU A 39 -5.68 0.92 -20.80
N THR A 40 -6.50 1.71 -20.11
CA THR A 40 -7.78 1.22 -19.55
C THR A 40 -8.73 0.75 -20.66
N ARG A 41 -8.87 1.53 -21.75
CA ARG A 41 -9.71 1.13 -22.88
C ARG A 41 -9.16 -0.11 -23.58
N ASP A 42 -7.85 -0.22 -23.69
CA ASP A 42 -7.20 -1.38 -24.30
C ASP A 42 -7.46 -2.64 -23.47
N ALA A 43 -7.25 -2.58 -22.14
CA ALA A 43 -7.54 -3.70 -21.25
C ALA A 43 -9.02 -4.14 -21.27
N VAL A 44 -9.94 -3.19 -21.38
CA VAL A 44 -11.38 -3.46 -21.54
C VAL A 44 -11.66 -4.11 -22.90
N SER A 45 -11.07 -3.60 -23.98
CA SER A 45 -11.29 -4.09 -25.35
C SER A 45 -10.71 -5.49 -25.56
N GLU A 46 -9.61 -5.80 -24.87
CA GLU A 46 -8.99 -7.12 -24.79
C GLU A 46 -9.76 -8.10 -23.88
N GLY A 47 -10.81 -7.64 -23.18
CA GLY A 47 -11.60 -8.46 -22.28
C GLY A 47 -10.88 -8.86 -20.98
N LYS A 48 -9.76 -8.21 -20.64
CA LYS A 48 -8.99 -8.50 -19.41
C LYS A 48 -9.70 -8.02 -18.15
N VAL A 49 -10.57 -7.01 -18.28
CA VAL A 49 -11.25 -6.35 -17.16
C VAL A 49 -12.69 -5.99 -17.52
N MET A 50 -13.53 -5.84 -16.50
CA MET A 50 -14.91 -5.39 -16.66
C MET A 50 -15.00 -3.91 -17.06
N GLN A 51 -16.16 -3.47 -17.53
CA GLN A 51 -16.39 -2.06 -17.87
C GLN A 51 -16.30 -1.15 -16.62
N PRO A 52 -15.67 0.04 -16.70
CA PRO A 52 -15.59 0.98 -15.58
C PRO A 52 -16.96 1.38 -15.02
N ALA A 53 -17.98 1.45 -15.87
CA ALA A 53 -19.35 1.75 -15.45
C ALA A 53 -19.95 0.64 -14.56
N ALA A 54 -19.61 -0.62 -14.82
CA ALA A 54 -20.04 -1.76 -14.00
C ALA A 54 -19.24 -1.82 -12.70
N ALA A 55 -17.92 -1.59 -12.73
CA ALA A 55 -17.10 -1.44 -11.52
C ALA A 55 -17.61 -0.31 -10.61
N SER A 56 -18.04 0.82 -11.21
CA SER A 56 -18.65 1.92 -10.47
C SER A 56 -19.96 1.54 -9.77
N ARG A 57 -20.75 0.61 -10.35
CA ARG A 57 -21.97 0.08 -9.70
C ARG A 57 -21.60 -0.77 -8.50
N HIS A 58 -20.72 -1.75 -8.69
CA HIS A 58 -20.24 -2.63 -7.61
C HIS A 58 -19.65 -1.83 -6.45
N ALA A 59 -18.88 -0.78 -6.73
CA ALA A 59 -18.32 0.09 -5.70
C ALA A 59 -19.40 0.84 -4.91
N ARG A 60 -20.48 1.30 -5.55
CA ARG A 60 -21.60 1.96 -4.85
C ARG A 60 -22.43 1.00 -4.03
N ASP A 61 -22.56 -0.25 -4.49
CA ASP A 61 -23.25 -1.30 -3.73
C ASP A 61 -22.47 -1.61 -2.44
N ALA A 62 -21.13 -1.58 -2.50
CA ALA A 62 -20.26 -1.80 -1.34
C ALA A 62 -20.15 -0.57 -0.42
N ALA A 63 -20.01 0.63 -0.98
CA ALA A 63 -19.88 1.90 -0.26
C ALA A 63 -20.80 2.96 -0.90
N PRO A 64 -22.05 3.10 -0.42
CA PRO A 64 -23.02 4.01 -1.00
C PRO A 64 -22.53 5.46 -0.99
N GLY A 65 -22.55 6.10 -2.15
CA GLY A 65 -22.08 7.47 -2.34
C GLY A 65 -21.95 7.84 -3.82
N GLU A 66 -21.56 9.08 -4.06
CA GLU A 66 -21.19 9.57 -5.39
C GLU A 66 -19.79 9.07 -5.74
N VAL A 67 -19.60 8.50 -6.94
CA VAL A 67 -18.26 8.12 -7.41
C VAL A 67 -17.56 9.36 -7.94
N VAL A 68 -16.54 9.82 -7.21
CA VAL A 68 -15.78 11.04 -7.56
C VAL A 68 -14.49 10.73 -8.32
N ARG A 69 -14.01 9.48 -8.23
CA ARG A 69 -12.83 9.01 -8.97
C ARG A 69 -12.89 7.51 -9.17
N ILE A 70 -12.52 7.07 -10.36
CA ILE A 70 -12.30 5.66 -10.68
C ILE A 70 -11.00 5.54 -11.47
N ARG A 71 -10.17 4.57 -11.09
CA ARG A 71 -8.92 4.24 -11.79
C ARG A 71 -8.79 2.73 -11.89
N LEU A 72 -8.34 2.25 -13.05
CA LEU A 72 -7.84 0.90 -13.18
C LEU A 72 -6.36 0.90 -12.84
N CYS A 73 -5.91 -0.02 -12.01
CA CYS A 73 -4.51 -0.11 -11.61
C CYS A 73 -4.02 -1.55 -11.69
N ARG A 74 -2.73 -1.73 -11.95
CA ARG A 74 -2.02 -2.98 -11.80
C ARG A 74 -1.54 -3.13 -10.36
N LEU A 75 -1.82 -4.30 -9.80
CA LEU A 75 -1.31 -4.74 -8.51
C LEU A 75 -0.60 -6.09 -8.75
N GLY A 76 0.71 -6.05 -8.95
CA GLY A 76 1.44 -7.20 -9.49
C GLY A 76 0.97 -7.53 -10.91
N ASP A 77 0.56 -8.77 -11.12
CA ASP A 77 0.02 -9.25 -12.40
C ASP A 77 -1.50 -9.04 -12.55
N ASP A 78 -2.17 -8.67 -11.47
CA ASP A 78 -3.62 -8.49 -11.44
C ASP A 78 -4.05 -7.05 -11.77
N TYR A 79 -5.28 -6.92 -12.23
CA TYR A 79 -5.95 -5.64 -12.40
C TYR A 79 -6.91 -5.39 -11.25
N VAL A 80 -6.90 -4.16 -10.71
CA VAL A 80 -7.82 -3.73 -9.67
C VAL A 80 -8.42 -2.36 -10.00
N TYR A 81 -9.72 -2.21 -9.76
CA TYR A 81 -10.36 -0.89 -9.78
C TYR A 81 -10.25 -0.25 -8.41
N VAL A 82 -9.66 0.94 -8.35
CA VAL A 82 -9.67 1.80 -7.16
C VAL A 82 -10.71 2.89 -7.36
N VAL A 83 -11.79 2.80 -6.60
CA VAL A 83 -12.95 3.69 -6.69
C VAL A 83 -13.05 4.53 -5.43
N THR A 84 -13.13 5.84 -5.59
CA THR A 84 -13.38 6.76 -4.48
C THR A 84 -14.83 7.20 -4.51
N THR A 85 -15.55 6.95 -3.42
CA THR A 85 -16.92 7.39 -3.21
C THR A 85 -16.98 8.49 -2.15
N LEU A 86 -17.89 9.44 -2.34
CA LEU A 86 -18.20 10.51 -1.42
C LEU A 86 -19.62 10.30 -0.88
N LYS A 87 -19.73 10.13 0.44
CA LYS A 87 -21.02 10.01 1.12
C LYS A 87 -21.64 11.39 1.27
N ARG A 88 -22.97 11.43 1.44
CA ARG A 88 -23.72 12.69 1.65
C ARG A 88 -23.29 13.48 2.89
N ASP A 89 -22.69 12.79 3.87
CA ASP A 89 -22.14 13.39 5.08
C ASP A 89 -20.69 13.88 4.92
N GLY A 90 -20.16 13.87 3.70
CA GLY A 90 -18.81 14.35 3.37
C GLY A 90 -17.70 13.32 3.63
N ARG A 91 -18.01 12.12 4.16
CA ARG A 91 -16.99 11.09 4.31
C ARG A 91 -16.60 10.49 2.96
N VAL A 92 -15.31 10.24 2.80
CA VAL A 92 -14.75 9.57 1.63
C VAL A 92 -14.52 8.11 1.96
N ALA A 93 -14.89 7.21 1.06
CA ALA A 93 -14.50 5.82 1.10
C ALA A 93 -13.71 5.46 -0.17
N ARG A 94 -12.74 4.57 -0.05
CA ARG A 94 -11.99 3.97 -1.14
C ARG A 94 -12.33 2.49 -1.20
N VAL A 95 -12.94 2.08 -2.30
CA VAL A 95 -13.27 0.69 -2.60
C VAL A 95 -12.27 0.16 -3.61
N THR A 96 -11.62 -0.95 -3.29
CA THR A 96 -10.78 -1.69 -4.22
C THR A 96 -11.55 -2.91 -4.70
N LEU A 97 -11.72 -3.04 -6.00
CA LEU A 97 -12.41 -4.17 -6.64
C LEU A 97 -11.42 -4.95 -7.50
N ASP A 98 -11.61 -6.26 -7.56
CA ASP A 98 -10.99 -7.09 -8.60
C ASP A 98 -11.42 -6.62 -10.00
N GLY A 99 -10.45 -6.46 -10.90
CA GLY A 99 -10.64 -5.87 -12.22
C GLY A 99 -11.49 -6.71 -13.15
N HIS A 100 -11.49 -8.04 -12.99
CA HIS A 100 -12.25 -8.94 -13.85
C HIS A 100 -13.66 -9.21 -13.31
N SER A 101 -13.77 -9.63 -12.05
CA SER A 101 -15.02 -10.08 -11.41
C SER A 101 -15.80 -8.96 -10.73
N GLY A 102 -15.15 -7.83 -10.44
CA GLY A 102 -15.74 -6.75 -9.66
C GLY A 102 -16.00 -7.10 -8.19
N LYS A 103 -15.40 -8.20 -7.69
CA LYS A 103 -15.47 -8.55 -6.27
C LYS A 103 -14.75 -7.51 -5.42
N VAL A 104 -15.33 -7.16 -4.28
CA VAL A 104 -14.71 -6.22 -3.34
C VAL A 104 -13.52 -6.91 -2.66
N ALA A 105 -12.33 -6.35 -2.84
CA ALA A 105 -11.12 -6.80 -2.17
C ALA A 105 -10.88 -6.02 -0.87
N ASP A 106 -11.20 -4.72 -0.86
CA ASP A 106 -10.92 -3.84 0.28
C ASP A 106 -11.84 -2.60 0.28
N ILE A 107 -12.14 -2.07 1.48
CA ILE A 107 -12.87 -0.82 1.69
C ILE A 107 -12.18 -0.05 2.82
N ARG A 108 -11.77 1.19 2.56
CA ARG A 108 -11.11 2.08 3.54
C ARG A 108 -11.73 3.46 3.59
#